data_AF-A0A117MFS8-F1
#
_entry.id   AF-A0A117MFS8-F1
#
_cell.length_a   1.000
_cell.length_b   1.000
_cell.length_c   1.000
_cell.angle_alpha   90.00
_cell.angle_beta   90.00
_cell.angle_gamma   90.00
#
_symmetry.space_group_name_H-M   'P 1'
#
loop_
_entity.id
_entity.type
_entity.pdbx_description
1 polymer ?
#
loop_
_entity_poly.entity_id
_entity_poly.type
_entity_poly.pdbx_seq_one_letter_code
_entity_poly.pdbx_strand_id
1 'polypeptide(L)'
;MVRTAVAFSPGHISGYFRRIEGSDPSSTGSVGAGVVIDEGVRSTVAKAAETTVRVVRPGHASTGSPPVEYALERLGVAASVTTECRLPIGAGFGLSAAALLSTLTAANHLF
;
A
#
# COMPACT_ATOMS: atom_id res chain seq x y z
N MET A 1 11.64 -20.44 11.90
CA MET A 1 10.50 -19.51 12.13
C MET A 1 10.57 -18.46 11.03
N VAL A 2 9.54 -18.31 10.20
CA VAL A 2 9.52 -17.27 9.14
C VAL A 2 9.37 -15.93 9.85
N ARG A 3 10.32 -15.01 9.65
CA ARG A 3 10.19 -13.65 10.21
C ARG A 3 9.12 -12.92 9.41
N THR A 4 8.16 -12.35 10.11
CA THR A 4 7.08 -11.53 9.54
C THR A 4 7.09 -10.16 10.20
N ALA A 5 6.62 -9.15 9.46
CA ALA A 5 6.38 -7.80 9.96
C ALA A 5 4.98 -7.36 9.53
N VAL A 6 4.34 -6.55 10.37
CA VAL A 6 3.01 -6.02 10.12
C VAL A 6 3.06 -4.52 10.28
N ALA A 7 2.45 -3.79 9.35
CA ALA A 7 2.26 -2.35 9.47
C ALA A 7 0.86 -1.95 8.97
N PHE A 8 0.44 -0.77 9.36
CA PHE A 8 -0.84 -0.19 9.03
C PHE A 8 -0.65 1.20 8.43
N SER A 9 -1.44 1.52 7.42
CA SER A 9 -1.57 2.88 6.89
C SER A 9 -3.05 3.25 6.85
N PRO A 10 -3.44 4.42 7.41
CA PRO A 10 -4.82 4.87 7.36
C PRO A 10 -5.26 5.19 5.93
N GLY A 11 -6.56 5.13 5.70
CA GLY A 11 -7.20 5.71 4.52
C GLY A 11 -7.13 7.24 4.57
N HIS A 12 -7.13 7.85 3.38
CA HIS A 12 -7.09 9.30 3.22
C HIS A 12 -8.18 9.76 2.28
N ILE A 13 -8.90 10.80 2.66
CA ILE A 13 -9.96 11.45 1.88
C ILE A 13 -9.52 12.88 1.60
N SER A 14 -9.29 13.20 0.32
CA SER A 14 -9.03 14.57 -0.11
C SER A 14 -10.31 15.40 -0.07
N GLY A 15 -10.26 16.59 0.56
CA GLY A 15 -11.37 17.54 0.54
C GLY A 15 -11.32 18.45 -0.69
N TYR A 16 -10.20 19.14 -0.88
CA TYR A 16 -9.92 19.93 -2.08
C TYR A 16 -8.47 19.73 -2.49
N PHE A 17 -8.19 19.78 -3.78
CA PHE A 17 -6.84 19.66 -4.29
C PHE A 17 -6.70 20.28 -5.68
N ARG A 18 -5.46 20.66 -6.01
CA ARG A 18 -4.99 20.96 -7.36
C ARG A 18 -3.86 20.02 -7.69
N ARG A 19 -4.00 19.26 -8.78
CA ARG A 19 -2.93 18.43 -9.32
C ARG A 19 -1.80 19.32 -9.84
N ILE A 20 -0.57 18.93 -9.58
CA ILE A 20 0.65 19.56 -10.07
C ILE A 20 1.43 18.50 -10.86
N GLU A 21 1.58 18.71 -12.15
CA GLU A 21 2.36 17.84 -13.02
C GLU A 21 3.80 18.37 -13.09
N GLY A 22 4.76 17.54 -12.69
CA GLY A 22 6.18 17.84 -12.77
C GLY A 22 6.83 17.17 -13.98
N SER A 23 8.12 17.42 -14.17
CA SER A 23 8.93 16.77 -15.21
C SER A 23 9.21 15.28 -14.93
N ASP A 24 9.05 14.86 -13.68
CA ASP A 24 9.39 13.53 -13.18
C ASP A 24 8.49 13.15 -11.98
N PRO A 25 8.53 11.88 -11.51
CA PRO A 25 7.70 11.44 -10.39
C PRO A 25 7.96 12.17 -9.07
N SER A 26 9.18 12.67 -8.83
CA SER A 26 9.53 13.39 -7.58
C SER A 26 9.02 14.83 -7.55
N SER A 27 8.80 15.43 -8.73
CA SER A 27 8.22 16.77 -8.89
C SER A 27 6.71 16.75 -9.17
N THR A 28 6.10 15.57 -9.35
CA THR A 28 4.66 15.40 -9.58
C THR A 28 3.90 15.14 -8.29
N GLY A 29 2.77 15.84 -8.09
CA GLY A 29 1.96 15.68 -6.88
C GLY A 29 0.68 16.50 -6.89
N SER A 30 0.27 16.96 -5.70
CA SER A 30 -0.88 17.86 -5.55
C SER A 30 -0.69 18.79 -4.35
N VAL A 31 -1.40 19.92 -4.37
CA VAL A 31 -1.58 20.81 -3.21
C VAL A 31 -3.04 20.82 -2.81
N GLY A 32 -3.34 20.82 -1.52
CA GLY A 32 -4.71 20.72 -1.04
C GLY A 32 -4.78 20.39 0.44
N ALA A 33 -5.95 19.93 0.87
CA ALA A 33 -6.16 19.41 2.23
C ALA A 33 -7.11 18.21 2.21
N GLY A 34 -6.98 17.36 3.22
CA GLY A 34 -7.79 16.16 3.41
C GLY A 34 -7.77 15.70 4.85
N VAL A 35 -8.44 14.58 5.11
CA VAL A 35 -8.49 13.94 6.41
C VAL A 35 -8.01 12.50 6.29
N VAL A 36 -7.32 12.03 7.33
CA VAL A 36 -7.10 10.60 7.54
C VAL A 36 -8.23 10.03 8.36
N ILE A 37 -8.57 8.77 8.12
CA ILE A 37 -9.58 8.03 8.87
C ILE A 37 -8.94 6.87 9.64
N ASP A 38 -9.64 6.36 10.65
CA ASP A 38 -9.19 5.27 11.51
C ASP A 38 -9.13 3.91 10.80
N GLU A 39 -9.91 3.76 9.72
CA GLU A 39 -9.87 2.61 8.84
C GLU A 39 -8.82 2.76 7.72
N GLY A 40 -8.24 1.66 7.25
CA GLY A 40 -7.18 1.73 6.25
C GLY A 40 -6.73 0.36 5.73
N VAL A 41 -5.45 0.24 5.45
CA VAL A 41 -4.84 -1.02 4.98
C VAL A 41 -3.84 -1.52 6.01
N ARG A 42 -4.03 -2.78 6.42
CA ARG A 42 -3.03 -3.55 7.17
C ARG A 42 -2.28 -4.45 6.20
N SER A 43 -0.95 -4.37 6.21
CA SER A 43 -0.09 -5.26 5.43
C SER A 43 0.68 -6.19 6.34
N THR A 44 0.63 -7.48 6.06
CA THR A 44 1.50 -8.50 6.63
C THR A 44 2.52 -8.90 5.56
N VAL A 45 3.80 -8.78 5.89
CA VAL A 45 4.93 -9.06 5.00
C VAL A 45 5.80 -10.16 5.61
N ALA A 46 6.16 -11.15 4.81
CA ALA A 46 7.05 -12.25 5.18
C ALA A 46 8.18 -12.38 4.15
N LYS A 47 9.41 -12.69 4.59
CA LYS A 47 10.49 -13.02 3.65
C LYS A 47 10.10 -14.28 2.86
N ALA A 48 10.30 -14.25 1.55
CA ALA A 48 9.97 -15.36 0.66
C ALA A 48 11.03 -15.50 -0.44
N ALA A 49 11.06 -16.66 -1.11
CA ALA A 49 11.93 -16.87 -2.28
C ALA A 49 11.42 -16.11 -3.52
N GLU A 50 10.10 -15.92 -3.63
CA GLU A 50 9.44 -15.23 -4.72
C GLU A 50 8.40 -14.23 -4.18
N THR A 51 8.18 -13.15 -4.92
CA THR A 51 7.19 -12.14 -4.56
C THR A 51 5.78 -12.66 -4.84
N THR A 52 4.93 -12.63 -3.81
CA THR A 52 3.50 -12.93 -3.95
C THR A 52 2.70 -11.83 -3.26
N VAL A 53 1.64 -11.35 -3.91
CA VAL A 53 0.76 -10.33 -3.31
C VAL A 53 -0.67 -10.83 -3.31
N ARG A 54 -1.30 -10.77 -2.14
CA ARG A 54 -2.72 -11.09 -1.95
C ARG A 54 -3.43 -9.89 -1.35
N VAL A 55 -4.52 -9.48 -2.00
CA VAL A 55 -5.36 -8.37 -1.56
C VAL A 55 -6.67 -8.94 -1.04
N VAL A 56 -6.97 -8.72 0.23
CA VAL A 56 -8.08 -9.32 0.96
C VAL A 56 -9.05 -8.25 1.44
N ARG A 57 -10.34 -8.50 1.24
CA ARG A 57 -11.46 -7.66 1.66
C ARG A 57 -12.62 -8.54 2.13
N PRO A 58 -13.62 -7.98 2.84
CA PRO A 58 -14.79 -8.75 3.24
C PRO A 58 -15.44 -9.47 2.05
N GLY A 59 -15.47 -10.81 2.12
CA GLY A 59 -16.07 -11.67 1.09
C GLY A 59 -15.31 -11.80 -0.23
N HIS A 60 -14.11 -11.20 -0.37
CA HIS A 60 -13.36 -11.23 -1.62
C HIS A 60 -11.83 -11.24 -1.41
N ALA A 61 -11.13 -12.05 -2.18
CA ALA A 61 -9.68 -12.01 -2.26
C ALA A 61 -9.24 -12.02 -3.72
N SER A 62 -8.27 -11.18 -4.05
CA SER A 62 -7.62 -11.13 -5.35
C SER A 62 -6.12 -11.30 -5.20
N THR A 63 -5.48 -11.81 -6.24
CA THR A 63 -4.02 -11.89 -6.33
C THR A 63 -3.48 -10.72 -7.15
N GLY A 64 -2.30 -10.28 -6.76
CA GLY A 64 -1.54 -9.26 -7.46
C GLY A 64 -1.87 -7.84 -7.03
N SER A 65 -0.85 -6.99 -7.12
CA SER A 65 -0.95 -5.54 -7.00
C SER A 65 0.25 -4.95 -7.72
N PRO A 66 0.10 -4.50 -8.98
CA PRO A 66 1.22 -4.00 -9.77
C PRO A 66 2.04 -2.90 -9.06
N PRO A 67 1.43 -1.95 -8.31
CA PRO A 67 2.22 -0.97 -7.56
C PRO A 67 3.08 -1.59 -6.46
N VAL A 68 2.55 -2.56 -5.71
CA VAL A 68 3.28 -3.22 -4.61
C VAL A 68 4.39 -4.11 -5.16
N GLU A 69 4.10 -4.90 -6.20
CA GLU A 69 5.08 -5.74 -6.88
C GLU A 69 6.25 -4.90 -7.42
N TYR A 70 5.92 -3.82 -8.13
CA TYR A 70 6.91 -2.86 -8.61
C TYR A 70 7.76 -2.27 -7.48
N ALA A 71 7.14 -1.89 -6.36
CA ALA A 71 7.87 -1.30 -5.25
C ALA A 71 8.83 -2.29 -4.57
N LEU A 72 8.43 -3.56 -4.40
CA LEU A 72 9.30 -4.62 -3.86
C LEU A 72 10.44 -4.95 -4.81
N GLU A 73 10.17 -5.01 -6.12
CA GLU A 73 11.18 -5.18 -7.17
C GLU A 73 12.22 -4.04 -7.10
N ARG A 74 11.76 -2.79 -6.99
CA ARG A 74 12.63 -1.61 -6.88
C ARG A 74 13.48 -1.60 -5.61
N LEU A 75 13.00 -2.23 -4.54
CA LEU A 75 13.77 -2.45 -3.30
C LEU A 75 14.72 -3.65 -3.40
N GLY A 76 14.63 -4.48 -4.43
CA GLY A 76 15.44 -5.68 -4.60
C GLY A 76 15.12 -6.78 -3.59
N VAL A 77 13.87 -6.85 -3.08
CA VAL A 77 13.45 -7.83 -2.08
C VAL A 77 12.33 -8.73 -2.59
N ALA A 78 12.36 -10.01 -2.21
CA ALA A 78 11.31 -10.97 -2.47
C ALA A 78 10.51 -11.25 -1.18
N ALA A 79 9.19 -11.04 -1.25
CA ALA A 79 8.32 -11.16 -0.07
C ALA A 79 6.94 -11.69 -0.41
N SER A 80 6.36 -12.44 0.53
CA SER A 80 4.94 -12.74 0.52
C SER A 80 4.19 -11.65 1.29
N VAL A 81 3.26 -11.00 0.60
CA VAL A 81 2.49 -9.85 1.11
C VAL A 81 1.01 -10.18 1.11
N THR A 82 0.36 -9.98 2.25
CA THR A 82 -1.10 -9.94 2.35
C THR A 82 -1.54 -8.57 2.83
N THR A 83 -2.37 -7.90 2.04
CA THR A 83 -2.98 -6.62 2.41
C THR A 83 -4.45 -6.83 2.75
N GLU A 84 -4.93 -6.28 3.85
CA GLU A 84 -6.31 -6.40 4.33
C GLU A 84 -6.92 -5.01 4.51
N CYS A 85 -8.15 -4.82 4.02
CA CYS A 85 -8.89 -3.56 4.13
C CYS A 85 -10.40 -3.82 4.16
N ARG A 86 -11.15 -3.06 4.96
CA ARG A 86 -12.62 -3.16 5.05
C ARG A 86 -13.37 -2.14 4.16
N LEU A 87 -12.66 -1.14 3.64
CA LEU A 87 -13.23 -0.10 2.80
C LEU A 87 -13.44 -0.57 1.35
N PRO A 88 -14.44 -0.01 0.64
CA PRO A 88 -14.65 -0.34 -0.77
C PRO A 88 -13.52 0.20 -1.65
N ILE A 89 -12.98 -0.65 -2.53
CA ILE A 89 -11.99 -0.25 -3.53
C ILE A 89 -12.62 0.69 -4.57
N GLY A 90 -11.86 1.70 -4.96
CA GLY A 90 -12.29 2.68 -5.97
C GLY A 90 -13.20 3.78 -5.41
N ALA A 91 -13.52 3.76 -4.12
CA ALA A 91 -14.41 4.75 -3.49
C ALA A 91 -13.70 6.01 -2.96
N GLY A 92 -12.45 6.27 -3.37
CA GLY A 92 -11.74 7.50 -3.02
C GLY A 92 -11.04 7.55 -1.65
N PHE A 93 -10.90 6.42 -0.93
CA PHE A 93 -10.22 6.36 0.38
C PHE A 93 -8.68 6.25 0.32
N GLY A 94 -8.06 6.42 -0.86
CA GLY A 94 -6.60 6.35 -0.98
C GLY A 94 -5.98 4.97 -0.72
N LEU A 95 -6.77 3.88 -0.82
CA LEU A 95 -6.36 2.53 -0.41
C LEU A 95 -5.13 1.98 -1.14
N SER A 96 -4.92 2.35 -2.41
CA SER A 96 -3.73 1.92 -3.16
C SER A 96 -2.44 2.50 -2.55
N ALA A 97 -2.45 3.79 -2.20
CA ALA A 97 -1.33 4.44 -1.52
C ALA A 97 -1.14 3.90 -0.09
N ALA A 98 -2.25 3.69 0.64
CA ALA A 98 -2.19 3.08 1.96
C ALA A 98 -1.56 1.68 1.92
N ALA A 99 -1.96 0.83 0.96
CA ALA A 99 -1.39 -0.51 0.77
C ALA A 99 0.10 -0.48 0.46
N LEU A 100 0.55 0.48 -0.35
CA LEU A 100 1.98 0.71 -0.62
C LEU A 100 2.73 1.10 0.66
N LEU A 101 2.25 2.12 1.37
CA LEU A 101 2.92 2.63 2.57
C LEU A 101 2.98 1.58 3.68
N SER A 102 1.89 0.87 3.96
CA SER A 102 1.89 -0.21 4.95
C SER A 102 2.80 -1.35 4.54
N THR A 103 2.82 -1.74 3.26
CA THR A 103 3.71 -2.81 2.78
C THR A 103 5.18 -2.42 2.88
N LEU A 104 5.55 -1.23 2.41
CA LEU A 104 6.94 -0.76 2.43
C LEU A 104 7.44 -0.53 3.85
N THR A 105 6.59 -0.03 4.75
CA THR A 105 6.92 0.10 6.17
C THR A 105 7.21 -1.27 6.80
N ALA A 106 6.36 -2.26 6.56
CA ALA A 106 6.58 -3.63 7.05
C ALA A 106 7.83 -4.27 6.42
N ALA A 107 8.05 -4.08 5.11
CA ALA A 107 9.25 -4.58 4.43
C ALA A 107 10.53 -3.94 4.99
N ASN A 108 10.57 -2.63 5.19
CA ASN A 108 11.71 -1.91 5.76
C ASN A 108 12.06 -2.37 7.19
N HIS A 109 11.07 -2.81 7.98
CA HIS A 109 11.34 -3.41 9.30
C HIS A 109 11.87 -4.85 9.23
N LEU A 110 11.63 -5.54 8.11
CA LEU A 110 11.91 -6.97 7.98
C LEU A 110 13.25 -7.27 7.30
N PHE A 111 13.64 -6.46 6.32
CA PHE A 111 14.86 -6.60 5.52
C PHE A 111 15.97 -5.68 6.03
#